data_AF-A0A142BHB5-F1
#
_entry.id   AF-A0A142BHB5-F1
#
_cell.length_a   1.000
_cell.length_b   1.000
_cell.length_c   1.000
_cell.angle_alpha   90.00
_cell.angle_beta   90.00
_cell.angle_gamma   90.00
#
_symmetry.space_group_name_H-M   'P 1'
#
loop_
_entity.id
_entity.type
_entity.pdbx_description
1 polymer ?
#
loop_
_entity_poly.entity_id
_entity_poly.type
_entity_poly.pdbx_seq_one_letter_code
_entity_poly.pdbx_strand_id
1 'polypeptide(L)' 'MNTYKKLLAYFRTQERIAVALGVRQPSISQWKGVIPVKHAKTIERLTNGDIAAIDVVSDYDLHNNK' A
#
# COMPACT_ATOMS: atom_id res chain seq x y z
N MET A 1 3.37 -11.31 -6.77
CA MET A 1 3.44 -10.78 -5.38
C MET A 1 2.65 -9.49 -5.36
N ASN A 2 1.60 -9.39 -4.55
CA ASN A 2 0.73 -8.20 -4.51
C ASN A 2 1.49 -6.99 -3.93
N THR A 3 1.04 -5.79 -4.28
CA THR A 3 1.74 -4.56 -3.90
C THR A 3 1.76 -4.34 -2.38
N TYR A 4 0.72 -4.82 -1.68
CA TYR A 4 0.69 -4.82 -0.22
C TYR A 4 1.84 -5.60 0.43
N LYS A 5 2.17 -6.80 -0.07
CA LYS A 5 3.30 -7.57 0.46
C LYS A 5 4.64 -6.88 0.19
N LYS A 6 4.79 -6.23 -0.96
CA LYS A 6 5.99 -5.41 -1.25
C LYS A 6 6.10 -4.26 -0.25
N LEU A 7 5.00 -3.54 -0.01
CA LEU A 7 4.95 -2.44 0.95
C LEU A 7 5.28 -2.90 2.37
N LEU A 8 4.72 -4.04 2.79
CA LEU A 8 5.01 -4.63 4.09
C LEU A 8 6.47 -5.09 4.21
N ALA A 9 7.05 -5.63 3.14
CA ALA A 9 8.46 -6.00 3.12
C ALA A 9 9.38 -4.77 3.21
N TYR A 10 9.03 -3.67 2.53
CA TYR A 10 9.78 -2.41 2.55
C TYR A 10 9.76 -1.76 3.94
N PHE A 11 8.56 -1.58 4.51
CA PHE A 11 8.39 -0.92 5.81
C PHE A 11 8.58 -1.85 7.02
N ARG A 12 8.66 -3.16 6.80
CA ARG A 12 8.74 -4.25 7.80
C ARG A 12 7.49 -4.48 8.63
N THR A 13 6.80 -3.43 9.05
CA THR A 13 5.60 -3.54 9.92
C THR A 13 4.47 -2.61 9.46
N GLN A 14 3.22 -2.99 9.78
CA GLN A 14 2.04 -2.18 9.51
C GLN A 14 2.07 -0.84 10.27
N GLU A 15 2.65 -0.82 11.47
CA GLU A 15 2.80 0.40 12.26
C GLU A 15 3.69 1.43 11.54
N ARG A 16 4.80 0.99 10.93
CA ARG A 16 5.69 1.89 10.19
C ARG A 16 5.03 2.43 8.92
N ILE A 17 4.22 1.60 8.25
CA ILE A 17 3.37 2.06 7.13
C ILE A 17 2.39 3.13 7.60
N ALA A 18 1.72 2.90 8.73
CA ALA A 18 0.73 3.82 9.28
C ALA A 18 1.35 5.18 9.64
N VAL A 19 2.51 5.17 10.31
CA VAL A 19 3.28 6.37 10.64
C VAL A 19 3.71 7.12 9.38
N ALA A 20 4.26 6.42 8.38
CA ALA A 20 4.71 7.04 7.14
C ALA A 20 3.56 7.66 6.33
N LEU A 21 2.37 7.07 6.38
CA LEU A 21 1.18 7.55 5.70
C LEU A 21 0.34 8.55 6.52
N GLY A 22 0.70 8.79 7.79
CA GLY A 22 -0.08 9.64 8.69
C GLY A 22 -1.47 9.09 9.01
N VAL A 23 -1.64 7.77 9.00
CA VAL A 23 -2.91 7.09 9.33
C VAL A 23 -2.74 6.23 10.57
N ARG A 24 -3.84 5.70 11.10
CA ARG A 24 -3.80 4.77 12.24
C ARG A 24 -3.55 3.33 11.74
N GLN A 25 -2.83 2.53 12.51
CA GLN A 25 -2.55 1.12 12.18
C GLN A 25 -3.82 0.28 11.90
N PRO A 26 -4.97 0.48 12.59
CA PRO A 26 -6.23 -0.18 12.23
C PRO A 26 -6.69 0.11 10.79
N SER A 27 -6.43 1.30 10.25
CA SER A 27 -6.76 1.62 8.85
C SER A 27 -5.97 0.73 7.89
N ILE A 28 -4.70 0.44 8.19
CA ILE A 28 -3.86 -0.47 7.38
C ILE A 28 -4.36 -1.92 7.49
N SER A 29 -4.82 -2.34 8.66
CA SER A 29 -5.40 -3.68 8.86
C SER A 29 -6.69 -3.88 8.04
N GLN A 30 -7.52 -2.83 7.95
CA GLN A 30 -8.77 -2.85 7.17
C GLN A 30 -8.56 -3.03 5.66
N TRP A 31 -7.36 -2.78 5.14
CA TRP A 31 -7.04 -2.98 3.73
C TRP A 31 -7.05 -4.45 3.32
N LYS A 32 -7.00 -5.40 4.27
CA LYS A 32 -7.08 -6.84 4.03
C LYS A 32 -6.13 -7.34 2.93
N GLY A 33 -4.96 -6.70 2.81
CA GLY A 33 -3.95 -7.04 1.82
C GLY A 33 -4.08 -6.35 0.45
N VAL A 34 -4.98 -5.36 0.31
CA VAL A 34 -5.16 -4.58 -0.91
C VAL A 34 -5.02 -3.10 -0.60
N ILE A 35 -4.02 -2.43 -1.20
CA ILE A 35 -3.76 -1.01 -0.94
C ILE A 35 -4.81 -0.15 -1.68
N PRO A 36 -5.53 0.76 -0.99
CA PRO A 36 -6.46 1.67 -1.65
C PRO A 36 -5.75 2.64 -2.61
N VAL A 37 -6.34 2.86 -3.78
CA VAL A 37 -5.81 3.75 -4.85
C VAL A 37 -5.43 5.14 -4.35
N LYS A 38 -6.18 5.69 -3.40
CA LYS A 38 -5.90 7.01 -2.80
C LYS A 38 -4.50 7.13 -2.16
N HIS A 39 -3.89 6.01 -1.76
CA HIS A 39 -2.55 6.00 -1.17
C HIS A 39 -1.43 5.69 -2.17
N ALA A 40 -1.75 5.32 -3.42
CA ALA A 40 -0.78 4.88 -4.43
C ALA A 40 0.32 5.91 -4.69
N LYS A 41 -0.06 7.18 -4.94
CA LYS A 41 0.92 8.27 -5.17
C LYS A 41 1.78 8.57 -3.96
N THR A 42 1.21 8.47 -2.76
CA THR A 42 1.98 8.71 -1.52
C THR A 42 2.98 7.58 -1.30
N ILE A 43 2.58 6.34 -1.53
CA ILE A 43 3.45 5.16 -1.42
C ILE A 43 4.61 5.26 -2.41
N GLU A 44 4.34 5.63 -3.66
CA GLU A 44 5.39 5.84 -4.67
C GLU A 44 6.43 6.87 -4.21
N ARG A 45 5.97 8.00 -3.66
CA ARG A 45 6.87 9.02 -3.09
C ARG A 45 7.67 8.52 -1.89
N LEU A 46 7.03 7.79 -0.97
CA LEU A 46 7.69 7.28 0.25
C LEU A 46 8.69 6.16 -0.02
N THR A 47 8.47 5.41 -1.10
CA THR A 47 9.34 4.33 -1.56
C THR A 47 10.32 4.80 -2.65
N ASN A 48 10.35 6.10 -2.93
CA ASN A 48 11.19 6.71 -3.96
C ASN A 48 11.08 6.01 -5.34
N GLY A 49 9.88 5.55 -5.69
CA GLY A 49 9.59 4.85 -6.94
C GLY A 49 9.78 3.33 -6.91
N ASP A 50 10.21 2.73 -5.79
CA ASP A 50 10.35 1.26 -5.68
C ASP A 50 8.99 0.54 -5.84
N ILE A 51 7.91 1.18 -5.36
CA ILE A 51 6.53 0.74 -5.60
C ILE A 51 5.83 1.80 -6.45
N ALA A 52 5.65 1.50 -7.74
CA ALA A 52 4.98 2.41 -8.67
C ALA A 52 3.49 2.53 -8.36
N ALA A 53 2.94 3.75 -8.48
CA ALA A 53 1.52 3.98 -8.23
C ALA A 53 0.63 3.17 -9.18
N ILE A 54 1.06 2.97 -10.44
CA ILE A 54 0.34 2.19 -11.43
C ILE A 54 0.23 0.70 -11.06
N ASP A 55 1.26 0.13 -10.44
CA ASP A 55 1.22 -1.24 -9.94
C ASP A 55 0.19 -1.37 -8.82
N VAL A 56 0.10 -0.36 -7.95
CA VAL A 56 -0.89 -0.32 -6.85
C VAL A 56 -2.30 -0.25 -7.40
N VAL A 57 -2.55 0.60 -8.40
CA VAL A 57 -3.87 0.71 -9.03
C VAL A 57 -4.25 -0.59 -9.72
N SER A 58 -3.34 -1.16 -10.52
CA SER A 58 -3.59 -2.42 -11.22
C SER A 58 -3.88 -3.57 -10.24
N ASP A 59 -3.12 -3.69 -9.15
CA ASP A 59 -3.36 -4.67 -8.09
C ASP A 59 -4.71 -4.43 -7.39
N TYR A 60 -5.09 -3.17 -7.13
CA TYR A 60 -6.38 -2.83 -6.55
C TYR A 60 -7.55 -3.23 -7.46
N ASP A 61 -7.49 -2.91 -8.74
CA ASP A 61 -8.54 -3.24 -9.72
C ASP A 61 -8.70 -4.77 -9.87
N LEU A 62 -7.60 -5.52 -9.92
CA LEU A 62 -7.64 -6.99 -9.98
C LEU A 62 -8.36 -7.63 -8.79
N HIS A 63 -8.31 -7.01 -7.61
CA HIS A 63 -8.96 -7.53 -6.40
C HIS A 63 -10.40 -7.02 -6.22
N ASN A 64 -10.76 -5.87 -6.79
CA ASN A 64 -12.11 -5.29 -6.66
C ASN A 64 -13.05 -5.65 -7.81
N ASN A 65 -12.54 -6.06 -8.97
CA ASN A 65 -13.35 -6.41 -10.14
C ASN A 65 -13.79 -7.89 -10.14
N LYS A 66 -14.12 -8.43 -8.95
CA LYS A 66 -14.45 -9.84 -8.72
C LYS A 66 -15.84 -10.00 -8.11
#